data_AF-A0A2H0QMU7-F1
#
_entry.id   AF-A0A2H0QMU7-F1
#
_cell.length_a   1.000
_cell.length_b   1.000
_cell.length_c   1.000
_cell.angle_alpha   90.00
_cell.angle_beta   90.00
_cell.angle_gamma   90.00
#
_symmetry.space_group_name_H-M   'P 1'
#
loop_
_entity.id
_entity.type
_entity.pdbx_description
1 polymer ?
#
loop_
_entity_poly.entity_id
_entity_poly.type
_entity_poly.pdbx_seq_one_letter_code
_entity_poly.pdbx_strand_id
1 'polypeptide(L)'
;MRFIPLTLFSLLFSLSLRSEELQETFVVTIHDKFVKVVAPDKFHSRLSVILENKSLVKIYGKIEYGSAGPIFTAIYPQESRSIDIKPSEGDKIIFTPISPPFQEIELIFGRKSYEIPPQK
;
A
#
# COMPACT_ATOMS: atom_id res chain seq x y z
N MET A 1 3.13 -11.69 -61.74
CA MET A 1 2.34 -11.79 -60.49
C MET A 1 2.92 -12.92 -59.65
N ARG A 2 3.60 -12.61 -58.54
CA ARG A 2 4.12 -13.59 -57.57
C ARG A 2 3.32 -13.39 -56.28
N PHE A 3 2.46 -14.35 -55.96
CA PHE A 3 1.78 -14.43 -54.67
C PHE A 3 2.74 -15.06 -53.67
N ILE A 4 3.13 -14.30 -52.65
CA ILE A 4 3.93 -14.77 -51.51
C ILE A 4 2.95 -14.99 -50.34
N PRO A 5 3.03 -16.11 -49.62
CA PRO A 5 1.91 -16.65 -48.87
C PRO A 5 1.69 -15.92 -47.54
N LEU A 6 0.41 -15.87 -47.19
CA LEU A 6 -0.23 -15.26 -46.00
C LEU A 6 0.25 -15.83 -44.64
N THR A 7 1.31 -16.65 -44.59
CA THR A 7 1.57 -17.59 -43.49
C THR A 7 2.61 -17.17 -42.46
N LEU A 8 3.41 -16.11 -42.64
CA LEU A 8 4.46 -15.78 -41.66
C LEU A 8 4.30 -14.43 -40.94
N PHE A 9 3.29 -13.64 -41.30
CA PHE A 9 2.84 -12.50 -40.50
C PHE A 9 2.27 -12.93 -39.13
N SER A 10 1.96 -14.23 -38.98
CA SER A 10 1.40 -14.80 -37.75
C SER A 10 2.43 -15.10 -36.65
N LEU A 11 3.74 -14.93 -36.89
CA LEU A 11 4.77 -15.27 -35.90
C LEU A 11 5.14 -14.13 -34.93
N LEU A 12 4.60 -12.93 -35.12
CA LEU A 12 4.93 -11.76 -34.29
C LEU A 12 3.92 -11.49 -33.15
N PHE A 13 2.87 -12.30 -33.02
CA PHE A 13 1.80 -12.07 -32.04
C PHE A 13 1.96 -12.84 -30.72
N SER A 14 3.04 -13.59 -30.55
CA SER A 14 3.33 -14.34 -29.32
C SER A 14 4.12 -13.55 -28.26
N LEU A 15 4.06 -12.21 -28.31
CA LEU A 15 4.50 -11.39 -27.19
C LEU A 15 3.48 -11.58 -26.05
N SER A 16 3.79 -12.54 -25.19
CA SER A 16 3.11 -12.76 -23.92
C SER A 16 3.06 -11.45 -23.16
N LEU A 17 1.88 -10.82 -23.15
CA LEU A 17 1.51 -9.78 -22.20
C LEU A 17 1.62 -10.41 -20.82
N ARG A 18 2.80 -10.29 -20.19
CA ARG A 18 2.93 -10.48 -18.75
C ARG A 18 2.13 -9.34 -18.14
N SER A 19 0.92 -9.67 -17.68
CA SER A 19 0.18 -8.78 -16.78
C SER A 19 1.09 -8.51 -15.59
N GLU A 20 1.51 -7.26 -15.43
CA GLU A 20 2.10 -6.85 -14.17
C GLU A 20 1.04 -7.03 -13.10
N GLU A 21 1.37 -7.82 -12.08
CA GLU A 21 0.51 -8.05 -10.92
C GLU A 21 0.38 -6.69 -10.23
N LEU A 22 -0.82 -6.09 -10.31
CA LEU A 22 -1.10 -4.79 -9.69
C LEU A 22 -0.81 -4.92 -8.20
N GLN A 23 0.19 -4.18 -7.72
CA GLN A 23 0.49 -4.10 -6.30
C GLN A 23 -0.58 -3.23 -5.64
N GLU A 24 -1.55 -3.88 -4.99
CA GLU A 24 -2.57 -3.18 -4.23
C GLU A 24 -1.94 -2.41 -3.06
N THR A 25 -2.46 -1.21 -2.81
CA THR A 25 -1.79 -0.23 -1.94
C THR A 25 -2.74 0.34 -0.90
N PHE A 26 -2.32 0.33 0.36
CA PHE A 26 -2.89 1.20 1.39
C PHE A 26 -2.19 2.55 1.36
N VAL A 27 -2.96 3.64 1.37
CA VAL A 27 -2.41 4.99 1.54
C VAL A 27 -2.87 5.52 2.88
N VAL A 28 -1.93 5.74 3.79
CA VAL A 28 -2.15 6.30 5.13
C VAL A 28 -1.61 7.73 5.15
N THR A 29 -2.51 8.70 5.11
CA THR A 29 -2.17 10.12 5.15
C THR A 29 -2.35 10.68 6.55
N ILE A 30 -1.25 11.12 7.14
CA ILE A 30 -1.17 11.62 8.52
C ILE A 30 -1.24 13.14 8.51
N HIS A 31 -2.29 13.69 9.11
CA HIS A 31 -2.46 15.12 9.34
C HIS A 31 -2.26 15.43 10.83
N ASP A 32 -2.16 16.72 11.18
CA ASP A 32 -1.94 17.15 12.58
C ASP A 32 -3.04 16.70 13.54
N LYS A 33 -4.27 16.49 13.04
CA LYS A 33 -5.45 16.21 13.87
C LYS A 33 -6.11 14.87 13.57
N PHE A 34 -5.86 14.26 12.42
CA PHE A 34 -6.55 13.05 11.99
C PHE A 34 -5.66 12.25 11.05
N VAL A 35 -6.00 10.99 10.87
CA VAL A 35 -5.38 10.13 9.86
C VAL A 35 -6.43 9.70 8.87
N LYS A 36 -6.12 9.81 7.58
CA LYS A 36 -6.96 9.31 6.49
C LYS A 36 -6.33 8.04 5.94
N VAL A 37 -7.14 7.03 5.71
CA VAL A 37 -6.73 5.79 5.05
C VAL A 37 -7.52 5.62 3.77
N VAL A 38 -6.82 5.27 2.69
CA VAL A 38 -7.40 4.75 1.45
C VAL A 38 -6.99 3.28 1.38
N ALA A 39 -7.98 2.40 1.29
CA ALA A 39 -7.75 0.96 1.27
C ALA A 39 -7.99 0.38 -0.12
N PRO A 40 -7.25 -0.68 -0.49
CA PRO A 40 -7.56 -1.45 -1.69
C PRO A 40 -8.85 -2.23 -1.51
N ASP A 41 -9.53 -2.52 -2.62
CA ASP A 41 -10.85 -3.17 -2.61
C ASP A 41 -10.79 -4.62 -2.12
N LYS A 42 -9.68 -5.32 -2.37
CA LYS A 42 -9.51 -6.75 -2.07
C LYS A 42 -8.15 -7.04 -1.47
N PHE A 43 -8.11 -8.08 -0.65
CA PHE A 43 -6.88 -8.64 -0.11
C PHE A 43 -5.98 -9.21 -1.22
N HIS A 44 -4.67 -8.96 -1.08
CA HIS A 44 -3.62 -9.55 -1.90
C HIS A 44 -2.42 -9.90 -1.01
N SER A 45 -1.66 -10.92 -1.41
CA SER A 45 -0.49 -11.40 -0.65
C SER A 45 0.74 -10.51 -0.77
N ARG A 46 0.73 -9.55 -1.72
CA ARG A 46 1.77 -8.52 -1.88
C ARG A 46 1.08 -7.17 -1.82
N LEU A 47 1.41 -6.40 -0.79
CA LEU A 47 0.81 -5.09 -0.57
C LEU A 47 1.89 -4.06 -0.36
N SER A 48 1.59 -2.84 -0.77
CA SER A 48 2.37 -1.67 -0.42
C SER A 48 1.60 -0.83 0.59
N VAL A 49 2.27 -0.34 1.62
CA VAL A 49 1.72 0.64 2.55
C VAL A 49 2.47 1.95 2.34
N ILE A 50 1.80 2.91 1.72
CA ILE A 50 2.30 4.27 1.54
C ILE A 50 1.89 5.10 2.74
N LEU A 51 2.87 5.57 3.50
CA LEU A 51 2.70 6.47 4.62
C LEU A 51 3.05 7.88 4.15
N GLU A 52 2.06 8.77 4.11
CA GLU A 52 2.25 10.18 3.77
C GLU A 52 2.18 11.05 5.01
N ASN A 53 3.21 11.85 5.26
CA ASN A 53 3.21 12.80 6.36
C ASN A 53 2.86 14.19 5.84
N LYS A 54 1.63 14.64 6.07
CA LYS A 54 1.18 16.00 5.77
C LYS A 54 1.29 16.95 6.97
N SER A 55 1.79 16.46 8.11
CA SER A 55 2.06 17.29 9.29
C SER A 55 3.36 18.09 9.14
N LEU A 56 3.63 18.93 10.15
CA LEU A 56 4.87 19.72 10.25
C LEU A 56 5.97 19.02 11.04
N VAL A 57 5.70 17.85 11.62
CA VAL A 57 6.64 17.13 12.49
C VAL A 57 7.01 15.78 11.90
N LYS A 58 8.20 15.29 12.23
CA LYS A 58 8.64 13.95 11.83
C LYS A 58 7.81 12.90 12.57
N ILE A 59 7.31 11.90 11.84
CA ILE A 59 6.59 10.77 12.42
C ILE A 59 7.51 9.55 12.48
N TYR A 60 7.64 8.96 13.66
CA TYR A 60 8.16 7.61 13.85
C TYR A 60 6.98 6.67 14.03
N GLY A 61 6.98 5.55 13.31
CA GLY A 61 5.91 4.57 13.40
C GLY A 61 6.41 3.15 13.20
N LYS A 62 5.52 2.20 13.48
CA LYS A 62 5.71 0.78 13.16
C LYS A 62 4.53 0.23 12.39
N ILE A 63 4.80 -0.75 11.53
CA ILE A 63 3.78 -1.60 10.91
C ILE A 63 3.94 -3.01 11.47
N GLU A 64 2.84 -3.60 11.91
CA GLU A 64 2.76 -4.98 12.39
C GLU A 64 1.72 -5.74 11.56
N TYR A 65 2.05 -6.96 11.16
CA TYR A 65 1.13 -7.85 10.46
C TYR A 65 1.43 -9.32 10.77
N GLY A 66 0.38 -10.12 10.96
CA GLY A 66 0.49 -11.54 11.27
C GLY A 66 1.44 -11.82 12.43
N SER A 67 2.35 -12.78 12.25
CA SER A 67 3.43 -13.08 13.20
C SER A 67 4.78 -12.46 12.81
N ALA A 68 4.80 -11.57 11.81
CA ALA A 68 6.01 -10.86 11.45
C ALA A 68 6.37 -9.84 12.54
N GLY A 69 7.67 -9.66 12.79
CA GLY A 69 8.13 -8.61 13.70
C GLY A 69 7.78 -7.21 13.18
N PRO A 70 7.74 -6.18 14.06
CA PRO A 70 7.40 -4.82 13.67
C PRO A 70 8.42 -4.24 12.68
N ILE A 71 7.91 -3.60 11.63
CA ILE A 71 8.71 -2.82 10.69
C ILE A 71 8.68 -1.36 11.13
N PHE A 72 9.82 -0.85 11.61
CA PHE A 72 9.95 0.54 12.04
C PHE A 72 10.27 1.46 10.86
N THR A 73 9.71 2.67 10.89
CA THR A 73 9.94 3.67 9.85
C THR A 73 9.90 5.08 10.41
N ALA A 74 10.49 6.00 9.65
CA ALA A 74 10.44 7.43 9.92
C ALA A 74 10.02 8.18 8.66
N ILE A 75 9.04 9.07 8.80
CA ILE A 75 8.46 9.84 7.70
C ILE A 75 8.65 11.32 8.03
N TYR A 76 9.47 12.01 7.25
CA TYR A 76 9.72 13.44 7.45
C TYR A 76 8.52 14.28 7.00
N PRO A 77 8.39 15.53 7.48
CA PRO A 77 7.32 16.43 7.08
C PRO A 77 7.22 16.55 5.55
N GLN A 78 6.02 16.48 5.02
CA GLN A 78 5.70 16.57 3.58
C GLN A 78 6.30 15.44 2.71
N GLU A 79 6.85 14.38 3.30
CA GLU A 79 7.36 13.21 2.59
C GLU A 79 6.39 12.03 2.61
N SER A 80 6.63 11.09 1.70
CA SER A 80 5.99 9.78 1.65
C SER A 80 7.02 8.66 1.80
N ARG A 81 6.65 7.59 2.49
CA ARG A 81 7.44 6.34 2.55
C ARG A 81 6.56 5.17 2.14
N SER A 82 7.07 4.36 1.21
CA SER A 82 6.44 3.10 0.83
C SER A 82 7.10 1.93 1.54
N ILE A 83 6.29 1.02 2.08
CA ILE A 83 6.73 -0.19 2.77
C ILE A 83 5.98 -1.37 2.18
N ASP A 84 6.72 -2.29 1.56
CA ASP A 84 6.15 -3.52 1.03
C ASP A 84 6.01 -4.57 2.14
N ILE A 85 4.83 -5.16 2.22
CA ILE A 85 4.49 -6.21 3.19
C ILE A 85 3.88 -7.42 2.48
N LYS A 86 4.01 -8.59 3.12
CA LYS A 86 3.46 -9.86 2.63
C LYS A 86 2.59 -10.53 3.69
N PRO A 87 1.41 -9.98 3.98
CA PRO A 87 0.49 -10.58 4.95
C PRO A 87 -0.17 -11.84 4.38
N SER A 88 -0.57 -12.73 5.27
CA SER A 88 -1.43 -13.88 4.98
C SER A 88 -2.90 -13.47 5.02
N GLU A 89 -3.77 -14.25 4.40
CA GLU A 89 -5.20 -14.02 4.46
C GLU A 89 -5.69 -14.11 5.92
N GLY A 90 -6.43 -13.08 6.37
CA GLY A 90 -6.89 -12.96 7.76
C GLY A 90 -5.92 -12.25 8.71
N ASP A 91 -4.69 -11.94 8.29
CA ASP A 91 -3.78 -11.14 9.09
C ASP A 91 -4.32 -9.73 9.28
N LYS A 92 -4.28 -9.24 10.52
CA LYS A 92 -4.50 -7.83 10.82
C LYS A 92 -3.24 -7.05 10.47
N ILE A 93 -3.40 -5.95 9.75
CA ILE A 93 -2.31 -5.04 9.43
C ILE A 93 -2.54 -3.77 10.26
N ILE A 94 -1.60 -3.45 11.13
CA ILE A 94 -1.72 -2.33 12.08
C ILE A 94 -0.56 -1.38 11.86
N PHE A 95 -0.89 -0.10 11.68
CA PHE A 95 0.08 0.98 11.73
C PHE A 95 -0.05 1.73 13.07
N THR A 96 1.07 1.90 13.77
CA THR A 96 1.11 2.59 15.07
C THR A 96 2.12 3.73 15.03
N PRO A 97 1.68 5.00 15.08
CA PRO A 97 2.55 6.15 15.30
C PRO A 97 3.12 6.11 16.71
N ILE A 98 4.44 5.96 16.82
CA ILE A 98 5.18 5.90 18.08
C ILE A 98 5.48 7.31 18.59
N SER A 99 5.86 8.22 17.68
CA SER A 99 6.18 9.60 18.05
C SER A 99 5.91 10.55 16.88
N PRO A 100 5.10 11.61 17.07
CA PRO A 100 4.19 11.80 18.19
C PRO A 100 3.22 10.60 18.34
N PRO A 101 2.89 10.20 19.59
CA PRO A 101 2.02 9.06 19.81
C PRO A 101 0.60 9.37 19.31
N PHE A 102 0.01 8.40 18.64
CA PHE A 102 -1.39 8.43 18.19
C PHE A 102 -2.03 7.06 18.44
N GLN A 103 -3.33 6.95 18.19
CA GLN A 103 -4.00 5.65 18.27
C GLN A 103 -3.50 4.67 17.20
N GLU A 104 -3.66 3.38 17.49
CA GLU A 104 -3.41 2.32 16.52
C GLU A 104 -4.42 2.41 15.38
N ILE A 105 -3.92 2.16 14.17
CA ILE A 105 -4.66 2.29 12.92
C ILE A 105 -4.68 0.93 12.25
N GLU A 106 -5.82 0.24 12.36
CA GLU A 106 -6.06 -1.00 11.63
C GLU A 106 -6.33 -0.67 10.15
N LEU A 107 -5.55 -1.29 9.26
CA LEU A 107 -5.67 -1.16 7.81
C LEU A 107 -6.65 -2.20 7.29
N ILE A 108 -7.86 -1.76 6.96
CA ILE A 108 -8.99 -2.64 6.65
C ILE A 108 -9.28 -2.59 5.14
N PHE A 109 -9.20 -3.74 4.48
CA PHE A 109 -9.55 -3.90 3.06
C PHE A 109 -11.02 -3.58 2.76
N GLY A 110 -11.32 -3.18 1.52
CA GLY A 110 -12.68 -2.92 1.05
C GLY A 110 -13.32 -1.65 1.63
N ARG A 111 -12.64 -0.96 2.56
CA ARG A 111 -13.04 0.37 3.04
C ARG A 111 -12.43 1.44 2.16
N LYS A 112 -13.08 1.76 1.04
CA LYS A 112 -12.66 2.79 0.05
C LYS A 112 -11.78 3.89 0.65
N SER A 113 -12.34 4.68 1.56
CA SER A 113 -11.57 5.60 2.40
C SER A 113 -12.28 5.83 3.72
N TYR A 114 -11.50 6.02 4.79
CA TYR A 114 -12.00 6.31 6.13
C TYR A 114 -11.04 7.22 6.89
N GLU A 115 -11.59 7.95 7.86
CA GLU A 115 -10.85 8.87 8.70
C GLU A 115 -10.85 8.41 10.15
N ILE A 116 -9.74 8.69 10.82
CA ILE A 116 -9.47 8.31 12.19
C ILE A 116 -9.26 9.61 12.97
N PRO A 117 -10.24 9.99 13.80
CA PRO A 117 -10.16 11.22 14.60
C PRO A 117 -9.10 11.08 15.71
N PRO A 118 -8.68 12.19 16.33
CA PRO A 118 -7.79 12.13 17.48
C PRO A 118 -8.55 11.55 18.69
N GLN A 119 -7.85 10.80 19.55
CA GLN A 119 -8.43 10.37 20.83
C GLN A 119 -8.76 11.62 21.67
N LYS A 120 -9.94 11.60 22.30
CA LYS A 120 -10.39 12.63 23.23
C LYS A 120 -9.74 12.46 24.60
#